data_AF-A0A661MTJ6-F1
#
_entry.id   AF-A0A661MTJ6-F1
#
_cell.length_a   1.000
_cell.length_b   1.000
_cell.length_c   1.000
_cell.angle_alpha   90.00
_cell.angle_beta   90.00
_cell.angle_gamma   90.00
#
_symmetry.space_group_name_H-M   'P 1'
#
loop_
_entity.id
_entity.type
_entity.pdbx_description
1 polymer ?
#
loop_
_entity_poly.entity_id
_entity_poly.type
_entity_poly.pdbx_seq_one_letter_code
_entity_poly.pdbx_strand_id
1 'polypeptide(L)'
;MATVLAGTLAASRTEAQALHYRSIPIGERAMGLGGAYTGIADDPSATYYNPAGMMTGGRFQLLGSLASLVFTRRTVENAFDSPSVEADFTSKTTTTLPRFIGTVVKLGRKRFGD
;
A
#
# COMPACT_ATOMS: atom_id res chain seq x y z
N MET A 1 6.65 18.52 48.00
CA MET A 1 6.21 17.25 47.38
C MET A 1 6.40 17.37 45.88
N ALA A 2 7.34 16.65 45.29
CA ALA A 2 7.56 16.60 43.85
C ALA A 2 7.40 15.15 43.41
N THR A 3 6.26 14.84 42.80
CA THR A 3 5.96 13.52 42.22
C THR A 3 6.48 13.50 40.79
N VAL A 4 7.50 12.69 40.54
CA VAL A 4 8.04 12.44 39.18
C VAL A 4 7.19 11.34 38.54
N LEU A 5 6.52 11.68 37.44
CA LEU A 5 5.78 10.73 36.61
C LEU A 5 6.76 10.10 35.60
N ALA A 6 7.19 8.87 35.84
CA ALA A 6 8.03 8.12 34.90
C ALA A 6 7.14 7.42 33.87
N GLY A 7 7.10 7.95 32.64
CA GLY A 7 6.40 7.32 31.52
C GLY A 7 7.19 6.13 30.97
N THR A 8 6.63 4.93 31.05
CA THR A 8 7.18 3.75 30.38
C THR A 8 6.91 3.83 28.88
N LEU A 9 7.93 4.12 28.08
CA LEU A 9 7.84 3.94 26.63
C LEU A 9 7.87 2.44 26.34
N ALA A 10 6.70 1.86 26.05
CA ALA A 10 6.62 0.50 25.54
C ALA A 10 7.33 0.43 24.18
N ALA A 11 8.32 -0.46 24.06
CA ALA A 11 9.00 -0.71 22.80
C ALA A 11 7.99 -1.27 21.78
N SER A 12 7.76 -0.50 20.71
CA SER A 12 6.99 -0.94 19.55
C SER A 12 7.70 -2.11 18.87
N ARG A 13 6.96 -3.18 18.53
CA ARG A 13 7.49 -4.27 17.72
C ARG A 13 7.69 -3.77 16.29
N THR A 14 8.93 -3.79 15.81
CA THR A 14 9.26 -3.51 14.41
C THR A 14 9.07 -4.79 13.60
N GLU A 15 7.99 -4.87 12.84
CA GLU A 15 7.78 -5.96 11.88
C GLU A 15 8.27 -5.54 10.48
N ALA A 16 8.98 -6.44 9.80
CA ALA A 16 9.40 -6.22 8.42
C ALA A 16 8.17 -6.29 7.50
N GLN A 17 7.79 -5.16 6.92
CA GLN A 17 6.62 -5.08 6.07
C GLN A 17 6.93 -5.65 4.68
N ALA A 18 6.41 -6.85 4.38
CA ALA A 18 6.67 -7.58 3.12
C ALA A 18 6.25 -6.83 1.84
N LEU A 19 5.47 -5.75 1.95
CA LEU A 19 4.96 -4.96 0.83
C LEU A 19 5.76 -3.67 0.55
N HIS A 20 6.81 -3.38 1.34
CA HIS A 20 7.54 -2.11 1.21
C HIS A 20 8.25 -1.93 -0.16
N TYR A 21 8.65 -3.03 -0.81
CA TYR A 21 9.37 -3.03 -2.08
C TYR A 21 8.49 -3.27 -3.32
N ARG A 22 7.16 -3.42 -3.15
CA ARG A 22 6.26 -3.63 -4.29
C ARG A 22 5.47 -2.35 -4.58
N SER A 23 6.11 -1.46 -5.33
CA SER A 23 5.52 -0.23 -5.86
C SER A 23 4.49 -0.58 -6.93
N ILE A 24 3.32 -1.06 -6.52
CA ILE A 24 2.21 -1.26 -7.43
C ILE A 24 1.58 0.11 -7.64
N PRO A 25 1.64 0.64 -8.87
CA PRO A 25 1.09 1.96 -9.13
C PRO A 25 -0.42 1.94 -8.85
N ILE A 26 -0.86 2.85 -7.99
CA ILE A 26 -2.27 3.05 -7.65
C ILE A 26 -2.89 4.00 -8.67
N GLY A 27 -4.04 3.66 -9.25
CA GLY A 27 -4.76 4.53 -10.18
C GLY A 27 -4.30 4.43 -11.64
N GLU A 28 -5.26 4.50 -12.56
CA GLU A 28 -5.04 4.25 -13.99
C GLU A 28 -4.06 5.24 -14.63
N ARG A 29 -4.14 6.53 -14.28
CA ARG A 29 -3.23 7.57 -14.80
C ARG A 29 -1.81 7.33 -14.31
N ALA A 30 -1.66 6.99 -13.04
CA ALA A 30 -0.34 6.68 -12.50
C ALA A 30 0.22 5.37 -13.04
N MET A 31 -0.62 4.36 -13.28
CA MET A 31 -0.20 3.12 -13.97
C MET A 31 0.30 3.42 -15.39
N GLY A 32 -0.42 4.26 -16.15
CA GLY A 32 -0.01 4.68 -17.49
C GLY A 32 1.33 5.43 -17.52
N LEU A 33 1.70 6.09 -16.43
CA LEU A 33 3.00 6.77 -16.27
C LEU A 33 4.06 5.91 -15.59
N GLY A 34 3.83 4.60 -15.41
CA GLY A 34 4.78 3.71 -14.73
C GLY A 34 5.04 4.09 -13.27
N GLY A 35 4.08 4.75 -12.61
CA GLY A 35 4.19 5.26 -11.24
C GLY A 35 4.70 6.70 -11.13
N ALA A 36 5.10 7.34 -12.24
CA ALA A 36 5.62 8.71 -12.24
C ALA A 36 4.51 9.78 -12.26
N TYR A 37 3.65 9.81 -11.24
CA TYR A 37 2.45 10.66 -11.20
C TYR A 37 2.51 11.83 -10.20
N THR A 38 3.49 11.86 -9.28
CA THR A 38 3.61 12.84 -8.17
C THR A 38 3.47 14.32 -8.59
N GLY A 39 4.01 14.70 -9.74
CA GLY A 39 4.00 16.11 -10.21
C GLY A 39 2.67 16.59 -10.79
N ILE A 40 1.80 15.67 -11.20
CA ILE A 40 0.52 15.99 -11.86
C ILE A 40 -0.67 15.31 -11.18
N ALA A 41 -0.49 14.89 -9.93
CA ALA A 41 -1.52 14.16 -9.21
C ALA A 41 -2.75 15.03 -8.96
N ASP A 42 -3.90 14.64 -9.47
CA ASP A 42 -5.13 15.45 -9.47
C ASP A 42 -6.41 14.61 -9.27
N ASP A 43 -6.28 13.28 -9.15
CA ASP A 43 -7.38 12.34 -8.94
C ASP A 43 -7.37 11.71 -7.53
N PRO A 44 -8.32 10.81 -7.15
CA PRO A 44 -8.30 10.20 -5.83
C PRO A 44 -7.00 9.47 -5.46
N SER A 45 -6.24 8.98 -6.45
CA SER A 45 -4.91 8.38 -6.23
C SER A 45 -3.84 9.39 -5.81
N ALA A 46 -4.10 10.70 -5.95
CA ALA A 46 -3.23 11.75 -5.42
C ALA A 46 -2.99 11.61 -3.90
N THR A 47 -3.90 10.99 -3.15
CA THR A 47 -3.68 10.62 -1.74
C THR A 47 -2.41 9.77 -1.55
N TYR A 48 -2.04 8.95 -2.55
CA TYR A 48 -0.85 8.11 -2.52
C TYR A 48 0.41 8.81 -3.07
N TYR A 49 0.28 9.62 -4.12
CA TYR A 49 1.44 10.23 -4.78
C TYR A 49 1.76 11.64 -4.30
N ASN A 50 0.74 12.49 -4.14
CA ASN A 50 0.87 13.89 -3.73
C ASN A 50 -0.48 14.44 -3.24
N PRO A 51 -0.75 14.41 -1.92
CA PRO A 51 -2.03 14.85 -1.36
C PRO A 51 -2.39 16.31 -1.67
N ALA A 52 -1.41 17.19 -1.89
CA ALA A 52 -1.66 18.59 -2.22
C ALA A 52 -2.36 18.75 -3.58
N GLY A 53 -2.12 17.82 -4.50
CA GLY A 53 -2.70 17.82 -5.84
C GLY A 53 -4.20 17.54 -5.90
N MET A 54 -4.80 17.00 -4.83
CA MET A 54 -6.26 16.85 -4.73
C MET A 54 -7.00 18.20 -4.85
N MET A 55 -6.34 19.30 -4.47
CA MET A 55 -6.91 20.64 -4.54
C MET A 55 -7.06 21.16 -5.96
N THR A 56 -6.21 20.71 -6.89
CA THR A 56 -6.20 21.14 -8.30
C THR A 56 -7.06 20.30 -9.23
N GLY A 57 -7.53 19.13 -8.78
CA GLY A 57 -8.38 18.25 -9.59
C GLY A 57 -9.82 18.72 -9.74
N GLY A 58 -10.66 17.88 -10.35
CA GLY A 58 -12.11 18.12 -10.44
C GLY A 58 -12.85 18.07 -9.09
N ARG A 59 -14.07 18.64 -9.08
CA ARG A 59 -14.93 18.75 -7.88
C ARG A 59 -15.49 17.42 -7.37
N PHE A 60 -15.85 16.53 -8.29
CA PHE A 60 -16.38 15.20 -7.99
C PHE A 60 -15.64 14.19 -8.83
N GLN A 61 -14.92 13.28 -8.18
CA GLN A 61 -14.15 12.23 -8.85
C GLN A 61 -14.32 10.91 -8.13
N LEU A 62 -14.33 9.82 -8.88
CA LEU A 62 -14.43 8.46 -8.38
C LEU A 62 -13.44 7.60 -9.15
N LEU A 63 -12.62 6.85 -8.42
CA LEU A 63 -11.60 5.96 -8.93
C LEU A 63 -11.80 4.58 -8.31
N GLY A 64 -11.80 3.55 -9.15
CA GLY A 64 -11.89 2.16 -8.71
C GLY A 64 -10.86 1.31 -9.45
N SER A 65 -10.10 0.51 -8.71
CA SER A 65 -9.08 -0.41 -9.22
C SER A 65 -9.40 -1.83 -8.75
N LEU A 66 -9.49 -2.73 -9.72
CA LEU A 66 -9.68 -4.16 -9.50
C LEU A 66 -8.33 -4.87 -9.65
N ALA A 67 -7.96 -5.67 -8.67
CA ALA A 67 -6.69 -6.39 -8.64
C ALA A 67 -6.91 -7.89 -8.43
N SER A 68 -6.19 -8.73 -9.18
CA SER A 68 -6.29 -10.19 -9.15
C SER A 68 -5.55 -10.79 -7.95
N LEU A 69 -6.16 -11.81 -7.33
CA LEU A 69 -5.61 -12.53 -6.18
C LEU A 69 -4.96 -13.83 -6.67
N VAL A 70 -3.63 -13.96 -6.55
CA VAL A 70 -2.90 -15.18 -6.89
C VAL A 70 -2.25 -15.78 -5.64
N PHE A 71 -2.73 -16.96 -5.25
CA PHE A 71 -2.19 -17.73 -4.14
C PHE A 71 -1.19 -18.76 -4.70
N THR A 72 0.10 -18.61 -4.37
CA THR A 72 1.14 -19.55 -4.80
C THR A 72 1.69 -20.30 -3.59
N ARG A 73 1.43 -21.62 -3.55
CA ARG A 73 1.97 -22.51 -2.52
C ARG A 73 3.15 -23.28 -3.11
N ARG A 74 4.32 -23.22 -2.47
CA ARG A 74 5.51 -23.97 -2.88
C ARG A 74 5.99 -24.85 -1.73
N THR A 75 5.77 -26.15 -1.87
CA THR A 75 6.32 -27.15 -0.94
C THR A 75 7.65 -27.64 -1.52
N VAL A 76 8.72 -27.60 -0.73
CA VAL A 76 10.00 -28.20 -1.11
C VAL A 76 10.19 -29.42 -0.23
N GLU A 77 10.02 -30.59 -0.83
CA GLU A 77 10.28 -31.89 -0.21
C GLU A 77 11.79 -32.16 -0.20
N ASN A 78 12.32 -32.74 0.88
CA ASN A 78 13.73 -33.13 1.02
C ASN A 78 14.74 -31.96 0.88
N ALA A 79 14.46 -30.81 1.50
CA ALA A 79 15.35 -29.64 1.45
C ALA A 79 16.73 -29.88 2.10
N PHE A 80 16.84 -30.85 3.02
CA PHE A 80 18.11 -31.34 3.59
C PHE A 80 18.05 -32.87 3.74
N ASP A 81 19.00 -33.59 3.15
CA ASP A 81 19.22 -35.03 3.37
C ASP A 81 20.32 -35.18 4.43
N SER A 82 19.94 -35.45 5.67
CA SER A 82 20.87 -35.74 6.78
C SER A 82 20.28 -36.82 7.67
N PRO A 83 21.08 -37.82 8.10
CA PRO A 83 20.61 -39.07 8.72
C PRO A 83 20.02 -38.92 10.13
N SER A 84 19.70 -37.70 10.60
CA SER A 84 19.23 -37.46 11.97
C SER A 84 18.15 -36.38 12.11
N VAL A 85 17.81 -35.61 11.07
CA VAL A 85 16.71 -34.62 11.10
C VAL A 85 16.13 -34.45 9.69
N GLU A 86 14.92 -34.96 9.47
CA GLU A 86 14.11 -34.70 8.27
C GLU A 86 13.24 -33.47 8.56
N ALA A 87 13.48 -32.37 7.82
CA ALA A 87 12.76 -31.12 8.02
C ALA A 87 12.25 -30.58 6.67
N ASP A 88 10.96 -30.75 6.42
CA ASP A 88 10.28 -30.23 5.23
C ASP A 88 10.07 -28.70 5.33
N PHE A 89 10.54 -27.97 4.32
CA PHE A 89 10.32 -26.52 4.22
C PHE A 89 9.10 -26.24 3.32
N THR A 90 7.96 -25.96 3.96
CA THR A 90 6.75 -25.49 3.26
C THR A 90 6.72 -23.97 3.23
N SER A 91 6.94 -23.36 2.05
CA SER A 91 6.81 -21.91 1.87
C SER A 91 5.50 -21.56 1.16
N LYS A 92 4.62 -20.82 1.84
CA LYS A 92 3.37 -20.29 1.25
C LYS A 92 3.57 -18.82 0.92
N THR A 93 3.59 -18.46 -0.36
CA THR A 93 3.73 -17.07 -0.81
C THR A 93 2.40 -16.60 -1.42
N THR A 94 1.63 -15.87 -0.63
CA THR A 94 0.41 -15.21 -1.12
C THR A 94 0.79 -13.86 -1.73
N THR A 95 0.56 -13.72 -3.04
CA THR A 95 0.88 -12.51 -3.78
C THR A 95 -0.39 -11.73 -4.04
N THR A 96 -0.76 -10.87 -3.09
CA THR A 96 -1.94 -9.99 -3.21
C THR A 96 -1.56 -8.72 -3.97
N LEU A 97 -2.35 -8.34 -4.98
CA LEU A 97 -2.29 -7.03 -5.60
C LEU A 97 -3.20 -6.06 -4.80
N PRO A 98 -2.77 -4.81 -4.51
CA PRO A 98 -3.56 -3.84 -3.77
C PRO A 98 -4.79 -3.43 -4.58
N ARG A 99 -5.93 -3.42 -3.90
CA ARG A 99 -7.21 -2.89 -4.42
C ARG A 99 -7.33 -1.45 -3.94
N PHE A 100 -7.63 -0.52 -4.85
CA PHE A 100 -7.82 0.88 -4.49
C PHE A 100 -9.19 1.37 -4.96
N ILE A 101 -9.96 1.93 -4.05
CA ILE A 101 -11.20 2.64 -4.36
C ILE A 101 -11.10 3.98 -3.64
N GLY A 102 -11.25 5.08 -4.38
CA GLY A 102 -11.13 6.42 -3.84
C GLY A 102 -12.14 7.35 -4.47
N THR A 103 -12.67 8.28 -3.69
CA THR A 103 -13.54 9.34 -4.18
C THR A 103 -13.05 10.69 -3.67
N VAL A 104 -13.23 11.73 -4.49
CA VAL A 104 -12.92 13.11 -4.12
C VAL A 104 -14.19 13.93 -4.29
N VAL A 105 -14.59 14.62 -3.23
CA VAL A 105 -15.73 15.54 -3.23
C VAL A 105 -15.28 16.88 -2.66
N LYS A 106 -15.22 17.92 -3.48
CA LYS A 106 -14.94 19.29 -3.02
C LYS A 106 -16.23 19.95 -2.56
N LEU A 107 -16.21 20.46 -1.32
CA LEU A 107 -17.31 21.19 -0.70
C LEU A 107 -17.14 22.70 -0.91
N GLY A 108 -18.24 23.45 -1.05
CA GLY A 108 -18.24 24.91 -1.21
C GLY A 108 -18.72 25.39 -2.59
N ARG A 109 -18.54 26.69 -2.88
CA ARG A 109 -18.87 27.28 -4.19
C ARG A 109 -17.92 26.74 -5.27
N LYS A 110 -18.47 26.42 -6.44
CA LYS A 110 -17.69 26.00 -7.61
C LYS A 110 -16.70 27.11 -7.97
N ARG A 111 -15.41 26.79 -8.00
CA ARG A 111 -14.35 27.69 -8.47
C ARG A 111 -14.02 27.39 -9.93
N PHE A 112 -13.46 28.37 -10.62
CA PHE A 112 -12.97 28.17 -11.97
C PHE A 112 -11.77 27.20 -11.93
N GLY A 113 -11.88 26.05 -12.61
CA GLY A 113 -10.90 24.96 -12.56
C GLY A 113 -11.34 23.70 -11.80
N ASP A 114 -12.51 23.71 -11.14
CA ASP A 114 -13.20 22.53 -10.59
C ASP A 114 -13.83 21.62 -11.65
#